data_AF-A0A1V3WX04-F1
#
_entry.id   AF-A0A1V3WX04-F1
#
_cell.length_a   1.000
_cell.length_b   1.000
_cell.length_c   1.000
_cell.angle_alpha   90.00
_cell.angle_beta   90.00
_cell.angle_gamma   90.00
#
_symmetry.space_group_name_H-M   'P 1'
#
loop_
_entity.id
_entity.type
_entity.pdbx_description
1 polymer ?
#
loop_
_entity_poly.entity_id
_entity_poly.type
_entity_poly.pdbx_seq_one_letter_code
_entity_poly.pdbx_strand_id
1 'polypeptide(L)'
;MRDHFFGRHQARRLSRRFARVGVEIPSGRLREMLVGMPVSDDEMTSVSFALIAIRINHENRVAKVRRLQRRCRQALISVGLASSR
;
A
#
# COMPACT_ATOMS: atom_id res chain seq x y z
N MET A 1 2.24 11.88 27.70
CA MET A 1 1.97 10.44 27.52
C MET A 1 0.82 10.19 26.52
N ARG A 2 0.94 10.59 25.23
CA ARG A 2 -0.11 10.34 24.21
C ARG A 2 0.42 9.67 22.92
N ASP A 3 1.72 9.47 22.77
CA ASP A 3 2.34 8.99 21.52
C ASP A 3 2.33 7.45 21.35
N HIS A 4 2.08 6.69 22.42
CA HIS A 4 2.18 5.23 22.37
C HIS A 4 1.02 4.51 21.68
N PHE A 5 -0.16 5.13 21.62
CA PHE A 5 -1.34 4.51 20.99
C PHE A 5 -1.32 4.65 19.45
N PHE A 6 -0.81 5.76 18.93
CA PHE A 6 -0.71 5.99 17.49
C PHE A 6 0.28 5.03 16.82
N GLY A 7 1.40 4.71 17.47
CA GLY A 7 2.40 3.78 16.95
C GLY A 7 1.91 2.34 16.78
N ARG A 8 1.04 1.83 17.66
CA ARG A 8 0.60 0.41 17.63
C ARG A 8 -0.29 0.11 16.42
N HIS A 9 -1.26 0.97 16.15
CA HIS A 9 -2.16 0.78 15.01
C HIS A 9 -1.44 1.02 13.68
N GLN A 10 -0.55 2.01 13.64
CA GLN A 10 0.25 2.31 12.45
C GLN A 10 1.24 1.18 12.14
N ALA A 11 1.96 0.67 13.14
CA ALA A 11 2.89 -0.44 12.97
C ALA A 11 2.20 -1.74 12.54
N ARG A 12 1.00 -2.04 13.06
CA ARG A 12 0.19 -3.17 12.58
C ARG A 12 -0.26 -2.99 11.13
N ARG A 13 -0.70 -1.79 10.75
CA ARG A 13 -1.06 -1.49 9.36
C ARG A 13 0.15 -1.61 8.43
N LEU A 14 1.32 -1.16 8.87
CA LEU A 14 2.55 -1.20 8.10
C LEU A 14 3.03 -2.65 7.93
N SER A 15 3.07 -3.44 9.01
CA SER A 15 3.38 -4.87 8.98
C SER A 15 2.51 -5.63 7.98
N ARG A 16 1.18 -5.42 8.00
CA ARG A 16 0.27 -6.04 7.02
C ARG A 16 0.52 -5.59 5.58
N ARG A 17 0.99 -4.37 5.36
CA ARG A 17 1.34 -3.89 4.01
C ARG A 17 2.67 -4.48 3.54
N PHE A 18 3.63 -4.64 4.44
CA PHE A 18 4.93 -5.23 4.16
C PHE A 18 4.78 -6.73 3.83
N ALA A 19 3.94 -7.45 4.57
CA ALA A 19 3.61 -8.85 4.27
C ALA A 19 3.02 -9.04 2.86
N ARG A 20 2.30 -8.04 2.32
CA ARG A 20 1.75 -8.09 0.95
C ARG A 20 2.82 -8.01 -0.15
N VAL A 21 4.04 -7.59 0.19
CA VAL A 21 5.18 -7.51 -0.72
C VAL A 21 6.28 -8.51 -0.37
N GLY A 22 5.99 -9.46 0.54
CA GLY A 22 6.93 -10.52 0.94
C GLY A 22 7.91 -10.14 2.06
N VAL A 23 7.70 -9.00 2.72
CA VAL A 23 8.55 -8.55 3.83
C VAL A 23 7.83 -8.79 5.16
N GLU A 24 8.33 -9.75 5.94
CA GLU A 24 7.76 -10.12 7.24
C GLU A 24 8.49 -9.41 8.37
N ILE A 25 8.06 -8.19 8.71
CA ILE A 25 8.56 -7.47 9.89
C ILE A 25 7.45 -7.44 10.96
N PRO A 26 7.72 -7.93 12.18
CA PRO A 26 6.76 -7.88 13.28
C PRO A 26 6.33 -6.45 13.60
N SER A 27 5.05 -6.28 13.91
CA SER A 27 4.52 -4.96 14.31
C SER A 27 5.16 -4.39 15.58
N GLY A 28 5.70 -5.24 16.46
CA GLY A 28 6.49 -4.80 17.62
C GLY A 28 7.79 -4.13 17.19
N ARG A 29 8.54 -4.80 16.29
CA ARG A 29 9.81 -4.29 15.76
C ARG A 29 9.61 -3.00 14.96
N LEU A 30 8.60 -2.93 14.09
CA LEU A 30 8.27 -1.69 13.37
C LEU A 30 7.94 -0.53 14.31
N ARG A 31 7.32 -0.80 15.47
CA ARG A 31 7.07 0.25 16.46
C ARG A 31 8.37 0.73 17.10
N GLU A 32 9.30 -0.17 17.43
CA GLU A 32 10.62 0.20 17.95
C GLU A 32 11.36 1.10 16.95
N MET A 33 11.35 0.74 15.66
CA MET A 33 11.94 1.53 14.59
C MET A 33 11.28 2.92 14.48
N LEU A 34 9.94 3.01 14.59
CA LEU A 34 9.21 4.28 14.56
C LEU A 34 9.48 5.18 15.77
N VAL A 35 9.87 4.59 16.90
CA VAL A 35 10.25 5.32 18.14
C VAL A 35 11.72 5.71 18.12
N GLY A 36 12.46 5.38 17.05
CA GLY A 36 13.87 5.75 16.87
C GLY A 36 14.86 4.78 17.51
N MET A 37 14.44 3.54 17.80
CA MET A 37 15.36 2.50 18.23
C MET A 37 16.34 2.16 17.10
N PRO A 38 17.59 1.79 17.43
CA PRO A 38 18.59 1.41 16.43
C PRO A 38 18.08 0.24 15.57
N VAL A 39 18.31 0.39 14.27
CA VAL A 39 17.85 -0.50 13.20
C VAL A 39 19.09 -1.10 12.55
N SER A 40 19.09 -2.41 12.31
CA SER A 40 20.17 -3.05 11.54
C SER A 40 20.08 -2.69 10.05
N ASP A 41 21.21 -2.68 9.34
CA ASP A 41 21.25 -2.39 7.90
C ASP A 41 20.37 -3.34 7.08
N ASP A 42 20.28 -4.61 7.49
CA ASP A 42 19.40 -5.61 6.87
C ASP A 42 17.91 -5.26 7.03
N GLU A 43 17.54 -4.77 8.21
CA GLU A 43 16.17 -4.34 8.50
C GLU A 43 15.83 -3.08 7.71
N MET A 44 16.76 -2.13 7.63
CA MET A 44 16.61 -0.90 6.86
C MET A 44 16.46 -1.18 5.36
N THR A 45 17.23 -2.13 4.84
CA THR A 45 17.13 -2.60 3.45
C THR A 45 15.76 -3.22 3.18
N SER A 46 15.30 -4.10 4.07
CA SER A 46 14.00 -4.77 3.96
C SER A 46 12.83 -3.78 4.00
N VAL A 47 12.90 -2.77 4.88
CA VAL A 47 11.90 -1.70 4.98
C VAL A 47 11.89 -0.85 3.73
N SER A 48 13.06 -0.46 3.23
CA SER A 48 13.20 0.36 2.02
C SER A 48 12.61 -0.36 0.80
N PHE A 49 12.96 -1.64 0.63
CA PHE A 49 12.37 -2.49 -0.40
C PHE A 49 10.84 -2.56 -0.26
N ALA A 50 10.33 -2.81 0.95
CA ALA A 50 8.90 -2.93 1.19
C ALA A 50 8.15 -1.65 0.80
N LEU A 51 8.69 -0.48 1.16
CA LEU A 51 8.08 0.81 0.82
C LEU A 51 8.03 1.04 -0.69
N ILE A 52 9.13 0.76 -1.40
CA ILE A 52 9.20 0.88 -2.86
C ILE A 52 8.22 -0.09 -3.53
N ALA A 53 8.23 -1.36 -3.11
CA ALA A 53 7.35 -2.40 -3.66
C ALA A 53 5.86 -2.07 -3.43
N ILE A 54 5.49 -1.54 -2.24
CA ILE A 54 4.13 -1.10 -1.95
C ILE A 54 3.73 0.05 -2.88
N ARG A 55 4.63 1.01 -3.10
CA ARG A 55 4.39 2.15 -3.98
C ARG A 55 4.12 1.68 -5.42
N ILE A 56 5.00 0.84 -5.96
CA ILE A 56 4.86 0.29 -7.32
C ILE A 56 3.57 -0.53 -7.46
N ASN A 57 3.24 -1.38 -6.49
CA ASN A 57 2.00 -2.17 -6.52
C ASN A 57 0.76 -1.27 -6.48
N HIS A 58 0.79 -0.19 -5.69
CA HIS A 58 -0.30 0.78 -5.67
C HIS A 58 -0.47 1.48 -7.02
N GLU A 59 0.63 1.95 -7.63
CA GLU A 59 0.60 2.61 -8.95
C GLU A 59 0.08 1.66 -10.04
N ASN A 60 0.52 0.40 -10.03
CA ASN A 60 0.02 -0.63 -10.94
C ASN A 60 -1.48 -0.89 -10.75
N ARG A 61 -1.96 -0.96 -9.50
CA ARG A 61 -3.39 -1.13 -9.21
C ARG A 61 -4.20 0.08 -9.68
N VAL A 62 -3.75 1.29 -9.40
CA VAL A 62 -4.41 2.52 -9.86
C VAL A 62 -4.45 2.58 -11.38
N ALA A 63 -3.36 2.22 -12.06
CA ALA A 63 -3.31 2.16 -13.52
C ALA A 63 -4.31 1.14 -14.09
N LYS A 64 -4.39 -0.07 -13.50
CA LYS A 64 -5.38 -1.09 -13.88
C LYS A 64 -6.82 -0.59 -13.70
N VAL A 65 -7.12 0.03 -12.55
CA VAL A 65 -8.45 0.59 -12.26
C VAL A 65 -8.79 1.70 -13.27
N ARG A 66 -7.86 2.61 -13.56
CA ARG A 66 -8.07 3.67 -14.56
C ARG A 66 -8.34 3.10 -15.96
N ARG A 67 -7.64 2.03 -16.36
CA ARG A 67 -7.90 1.33 -17.64
C ARG A 67 -9.30 0.72 -17.67
N LEU A 68 -9.73 0.07 -16.58
CA LEU A 68 -11.08 -0.49 -16.49
C LEU A 68 -12.15 0.61 -16.53
N GLN A 69 -11.97 1.70 -15.78
CA GLN A 69 -12.88 2.85 -15.80
C GLN A 69 -13.02 3.45 -17.20
N ARG A 70 -11.93 3.55 -17.97
CA ARG A 70 -11.98 4.01 -19.37
C ARG A 70 -12.85 3.09 -20.23
N ARG A 71 -12.70 1.76 -20.10
CA ARG A 71 -13.52 0.78 -20.82
C ARG A 71 -14.99 0.87 -20.42
N CYS A 72 -15.29 0.98 -19.13
CA CYS A 72 -16.67 1.14 -18.66
C CYS A 72 -17.31 2.44 -19.17
N ARG A 73 -16.57 3.56 -19.19
CA ARG A 73 -17.07 4.82 -19.77
C ARG A 73 -17.38 4.68 -21.27
N GLN A 74 -16.51 4.03 -22.03
CA GLN A 74 -16.75 3.76 -23.46
C GLN A 74 -17.96 2.84 -23.69
N ALA A 75 -18.13 1.82 -22.84
CA ALA A 75 -19.30 0.94 -22.89
C ALA A 75 -20.61 1.70 -22.56
N LEU A 76 -20.60 2.57 -21.55
CA LEU A 76 -21.77 3.38 -21.20
C LEU A 76 -22.17 4.35 -22.33
N ILE A 77 -21.20 4.99 -23.00
CA ILE A 77 -21.46 5.87 -24.15
C ILE A 77 -22.05 5.07 -25.32
N SER A 78 -21.50 3.89 -25.63
CA SER A 78 -22.00 3.06 -26.73
C SER A 78 -23.40 2.50 -26.49
N VAL A 79 -23.71 2.07 -25.25
CA VAL A 79 -25.08 1.66 -24.87
C VAL A 79 -26.05 2.83 -24.95
N GLY A 80 -25.65 4.01 -24.48
CA GLY A 80 -26.48 5.23 -24.60
C GLY A 80 -26.78 5.63 -26.04
N LEU A 81 -25.78 5.52 -26.93
CA LEU A 81 -25.96 5.79 -28.37
C LEU A 81 -26.80 4.71 -29.07
N ALA A 82 -26.68 3.45 -28.67
CA ALA A 82 -27.46 2.35 -29.24
C ALA A 82 -28.94 2.39 -28.83
N SER A 83 -29.26 2.92 -27.65
CA SER A 83 -30.65 3.07 -27.17
C SER A 83 -31.40 4.26 -27.78
N SER A 84 -30.74 5.08 -28.60
CA SER A 84 -31.30 6.25 -29.30
C SER A 84 -31.64 5.96 -30.78
N ARG A 85 -31.53 4.70 -31.22
CA ARG A 85 -32.00 4.21 -32.52
C ARG A 85 -33.18 3.27 -32.31
#